data_AF-A0A444VKZ4-F1
#
_entry.id   AF-A0A444VKZ4-F1
#
_cell.length_a   1.000
_cell.length_b   1.000
_cell.length_c   1.000
_cell.angle_alpha   90.00
_cell.angle_beta   90.00
_cell.angle_gamma   90.00
#
_symmetry.space_group_name_H-M   'P 1'
#
loop_
_entity.id
_entity.type
_entity.pdbx_description
1 polymer ?
#
loop_
_entity_poly.entity_id
_entity_poly.type
_entity_poly.pdbx_seq_one_letter_code
_entity_poly.pdbx_strand_id
1 'polypeptide(L)'
;MKKLTLAAIAIFAFVLSSCEVESAGSEDLTSVDAKGKAAKNTNSQIEFDLSEDCQKSEAVLLAGQHTEVGKVTVTESGDNYIITYEITNDEWCISETHLSVVNSPEDFPMTNSGNPKNGNFEYKDSFDCAKTVTYEVPTSKGPYIAAHAVVNCLNESAESIAENLPVDIDFCAVDRGTNTGLSYWSINISNSFLAGDYNAWCLDANKPLGIICAEGSVVSSYSDLSSTSIAYTDNMNQVNWIINQDFVGTLASNGEAFTFGDVQVAIWSFVENAQCPTCGNNVGEWSEERAQEIIDLANINGTDYMPDCGELLGLIILPDDTGKQPLLISYPIECSDCEETAWADGCSFPGNNWATYFSY
;
A
#
# COMPACT_ATOMS: atom_id res chain seq x y z
N MET A 1 -34.85 19.76 56.64
CA MET A 1 -34.84 21.20 56.30
C MET A 1 -34.10 21.36 54.98
N LYS A 2 -34.83 21.85 53.97
CA LYS A 2 -34.34 22.13 52.62
C LYS A 2 -33.38 23.31 52.64
N LYS A 3 -32.26 23.24 51.91
CA LYS A 3 -31.79 24.35 51.07
C LYS A 3 -31.25 23.76 49.77
N LEU A 4 -32.08 23.85 48.75
CA LEU A 4 -31.71 23.74 47.34
C LEU A 4 -30.78 24.91 47.02
N THR A 5 -29.64 24.62 46.40
CA THR A 5 -28.90 25.61 45.62
C THR A 5 -29.08 25.25 44.15
N LEU A 6 -29.71 26.18 43.45
CA LEU A 6 -30.08 26.14 42.05
C LEU A 6 -28.83 26.50 41.22
N ALA A 7 -28.32 25.58 40.41
CA ALA A 7 -27.37 25.90 39.35
C ALA A 7 -28.05 25.64 38.01
N ALA A 8 -28.16 26.70 37.22
CA ALA A 8 -28.84 26.74 35.94
C ALA A 8 -27.90 26.28 34.81
N ILE A 9 -28.38 25.30 34.05
CA ILE A 9 -28.37 25.18 32.58
C ILE A 9 -27.03 25.44 31.86
N ALA A 10 -26.46 24.34 31.34
CA ALA A 10 -26.09 24.22 29.92
C ALA A 10 -26.08 22.73 29.55
N ILE A 11 -27.27 22.17 29.25
CA ILE A 11 -27.38 20.84 28.63
C ILE A 11 -27.09 21.04 27.15
N PHE A 12 -25.87 20.70 26.73
CA PHE A 12 -25.51 20.62 25.33
C PHE A 12 -26.11 19.31 24.80
N ALA A 13 -27.31 19.40 24.23
CA ALA A 13 -27.92 18.31 23.49
C ALA A 13 -27.17 18.15 22.16
N PHE A 14 -26.12 17.32 22.14
CA PHE A 14 -25.57 16.81 20.90
C PHE A 14 -26.59 15.84 20.30
N VAL A 15 -27.35 16.34 19.33
CA VAL A 15 -28.13 15.51 18.42
C VAL A 15 -27.12 14.91 17.44
N LEU A 16 -26.66 13.69 17.71
CA LEU A 16 -26.05 12.86 16.67
C LEU A 16 -27.15 11.97 16.11
N SER A 17 -27.89 12.51 15.14
CA SER A 17 -28.70 11.69 14.24
C SER A 17 -27.86 11.36 13.00
N SER A 18 -27.66 10.06 12.80
CA SER A 18 -27.78 9.38 11.50
C SER A 18 -26.89 9.87 10.35
N CYS A 19 -25.84 9.09 10.06
CA CYS A 19 -25.44 8.85 8.67
C CYS A 19 -25.85 7.40 8.34
N GLU A 20 -27.11 7.23 7.91
CA GLU A 20 -27.46 6.20 6.96
C GLU A 20 -27.34 6.80 5.55
N VAL A 21 -26.99 5.93 4.62
CA VAL A 21 -26.67 6.16 3.20
C VAL A 21 -27.92 6.57 2.43
N GLU A 22 -27.85 7.62 1.60
CA GLU A 22 -28.78 7.90 0.48
C GLU A 22 -28.04 8.76 -0.56
N SER A 23 -27.97 8.39 -1.85
CA SER A 23 -28.98 8.31 -2.92
C SER A 23 -28.88 9.51 -3.86
N ALA A 24 -28.92 9.20 -5.15
CA ALA A 24 -28.76 10.09 -6.28
C ALA A 24 -29.85 11.17 -6.37
N GLY A 25 -29.48 12.37 -6.84
CA GLY A 25 -30.46 13.40 -7.18
C GLY A 25 -29.90 14.77 -7.58
N SER A 26 -29.82 14.97 -8.90
CA SER A 26 -30.12 16.19 -9.68
C SER A 26 -29.71 17.60 -9.21
N GLU A 27 -28.87 18.21 -10.05
CA GLU A 27 -28.90 19.59 -10.59
C GLU A 27 -29.65 20.71 -9.84
N ASP A 28 -28.93 21.82 -9.57
CA ASP A 28 -29.22 23.13 -10.20
C ASP A 28 -28.05 24.10 -9.97
N LEU A 29 -27.35 24.51 -11.04
CA LEU A 29 -26.39 25.62 -11.01
C LEU A 29 -26.99 26.79 -11.79
N THR A 30 -27.29 27.84 -11.05
CA THR A 30 -27.87 29.09 -11.52
C THR A 30 -27.03 29.77 -12.60
N SER A 31 -27.68 30.03 -13.73
CA SER A 31 -27.21 30.82 -14.87
C SER A 31 -26.99 32.31 -14.57
N VAL A 32 -26.01 32.92 -15.24
CA VAL A 32 -25.96 34.37 -15.49
C VAL A 32 -25.70 34.64 -16.99
N ASP A 33 -26.74 35.17 -17.63
CA ASP A 33 -26.84 36.05 -18.81
C ASP A 33 -26.11 35.76 -20.14
N ALA A 34 -26.83 35.01 -20.98
CA ALA A 34 -27.27 35.33 -22.35
C ALA A 34 -26.48 36.34 -23.22
N LYS A 35 -25.86 35.82 -24.29
CA LYS A 35 -25.97 36.39 -25.66
C LYS A 35 -26.08 35.29 -26.71
N GLY A 36 -27.17 35.34 -27.49
CA GLY A 36 -27.28 34.69 -28.80
C GLY A 36 -28.10 33.39 -28.86
N LYS A 37 -29.43 33.52 -28.96
CA LYS A 37 -30.29 32.44 -29.46
C LYS A 37 -29.95 32.15 -30.92
N ALA A 38 -29.26 31.05 -31.17
CA ALA A 38 -29.45 30.26 -32.37
C ALA A 38 -30.14 28.96 -31.92
N ALA A 39 -31.39 28.76 -32.33
CA ALA A 39 -32.05 27.47 -32.19
C ALA A 39 -31.25 26.44 -33.00
N LYS A 40 -30.57 25.51 -32.34
CA LYS A 40 -30.03 24.32 -33.01
C LYS A 40 -31.00 23.16 -32.83
N ASN A 41 -31.57 22.84 -33.99
CA ASN A 41 -32.29 21.65 -34.39
C ASN A 41 -32.06 20.40 -33.53
N THR A 42 -33.17 19.85 -33.03
CA THR A 42 -33.32 18.51 -32.48
C THR A 42 -33.12 17.46 -33.59
N ASN A 43 -31.90 16.96 -33.75
CA ASN A 43 -31.51 15.62 -34.20
C ASN A 43 -29.99 15.62 -34.42
N SER A 44 -29.21 15.44 -33.35
CA SER A 44 -27.83 14.96 -33.48
C SER A 44 -27.94 13.45 -33.40
N GLN A 45 -27.95 12.76 -34.55
CA GLN A 45 -27.67 11.33 -34.50
C GLN A 45 -26.25 11.17 -33.95
N ILE A 46 -26.08 10.33 -32.94
CA ILE A 46 -24.76 9.91 -32.48
C ILE A 46 -24.16 9.15 -33.67
N GLU A 47 -23.04 9.63 -34.19
CA GLU A 47 -22.39 9.04 -35.35
C GLU A 47 -20.99 8.61 -34.94
N PHE A 48 -20.67 7.33 -35.13
CA PHE A 48 -19.32 6.83 -34.96
C PHE A 48 -18.46 7.29 -36.13
N ASP A 49 -17.26 7.77 -35.83
CA ASP A 49 -16.27 8.00 -36.87
C ASP A 49 -15.61 6.68 -37.26
N LEU A 50 -16.22 5.98 -38.23
CA LEU A 50 -15.69 4.74 -38.78
C LEU A 50 -14.58 4.98 -39.83
N SER A 51 -14.09 6.22 -39.97
CA SER A 51 -12.96 6.51 -40.86
C SER A 51 -11.60 6.22 -40.20
N GLU A 52 -11.56 6.11 -38.87
CA GLU A 52 -10.40 5.67 -38.12
C GLU A 52 -10.23 4.14 -38.21
N ASP A 53 -9.04 3.69 -38.59
CA ASP A 53 -8.67 2.29 -38.53
C ASP A 53 -8.13 1.96 -37.14
N CYS A 54 -8.93 1.23 -36.36
CA CYS A 54 -8.54 0.67 -35.07
C CYS A 54 -8.59 -0.86 -35.08
N GLN A 55 -8.28 -1.49 -36.22
CA GLN A 55 -8.15 -2.94 -36.27
C GLN A 55 -6.87 -3.41 -35.56
N LYS A 56 -7.02 -4.24 -34.53
CA LYS A 56 -5.93 -4.66 -33.66
C LYS A 56 -6.20 -6.04 -33.04
N SER A 57 -5.14 -6.86 -32.97
CA SER A 57 -5.09 -8.09 -32.16
C SER A 57 -4.54 -7.87 -30.75
N GLU A 58 -3.88 -6.74 -30.53
CA GLU A 58 -3.31 -6.32 -29.26
C GLU A 58 -3.54 -4.81 -29.12
N ALA A 59 -4.15 -4.39 -28.01
CA ALA A 59 -4.41 -3.01 -27.66
C ALA A 59 -3.73 -2.68 -26.33
N VAL A 60 -3.11 -1.52 -26.23
CA VAL A 60 -2.44 -1.04 -25.00
C VAL A 60 -3.51 -0.68 -23.97
N LEU A 61 -3.37 -1.13 -22.74
CA LEU A 61 -4.26 -0.76 -21.64
C LEU A 61 -3.73 0.52 -20.98
N LEU A 62 -4.44 1.62 -21.18
CA LEU A 62 -4.05 2.95 -20.72
C LEU A 62 -4.88 3.38 -19.51
N ALA A 63 -4.25 3.51 -18.34
CA ALA A 63 -4.82 4.11 -17.14
C ALA A 63 -4.73 5.65 -17.21
N GLY A 64 -5.78 6.34 -16.76
CA GLY A 64 -5.79 7.81 -16.68
C GLY A 64 -5.47 8.50 -18.02
N GLN A 65 -5.86 7.90 -19.16
CA GLN A 65 -5.60 8.32 -20.54
C GLN A 65 -4.17 8.16 -21.08
N HIS A 66 -3.15 8.11 -20.23
CA HIS A 66 -1.76 8.29 -20.67
C HIS A 66 -0.76 7.29 -20.07
N THR A 67 -1.14 6.57 -19.02
CA THR A 67 -0.24 5.64 -18.33
C THR A 67 -0.44 4.24 -18.88
N GLU A 68 0.55 3.71 -19.57
CA GLU A 68 0.55 2.30 -19.98
C GLU A 68 0.74 1.41 -18.75
N VAL A 69 -0.30 0.61 -18.44
CA VAL A 69 -0.29 -0.33 -17.32
C VAL A 69 -0.27 -1.78 -17.77
N GLY A 70 -0.64 -2.03 -19.03
CA GLY A 70 -0.82 -3.38 -19.55
C GLY A 70 -1.25 -3.40 -20.99
N LYS A 71 -1.88 -4.50 -21.38
CA LYS A 71 -2.45 -4.71 -22.70
C LYS A 71 -3.64 -5.65 -22.67
N VAL A 72 -4.42 -5.59 -23.74
CA VAL A 72 -5.52 -6.52 -24.04
C VAL A 72 -5.18 -7.23 -25.34
N THR A 73 -5.08 -8.55 -25.30
CA THR A 73 -4.79 -9.40 -26.47
C THR A 73 -6.02 -10.21 -26.84
N VAL A 74 -6.21 -10.44 -28.14
CA VAL A 74 -7.32 -11.23 -28.68
C VAL A 74 -6.77 -12.33 -29.58
N THR A 75 -7.17 -13.57 -29.29
CA THR A 75 -6.81 -14.75 -30.10
C THR A 75 -8.05 -15.59 -30.38
N GLU A 76 -8.06 -16.35 -31.48
CA GLU A 76 -9.16 -17.27 -31.79
C GLU A 76 -8.85 -18.69 -31.33
N SER A 77 -9.82 -19.33 -30.68
CA SER A 77 -9.79 -20.74 -30.30
C SER A 77 -11.15 -21.38 -30.64
N GLY A 78 -11.21 -22.09 -31.77
CA GLY A 78 -12.47 -22.64 -32.27
C GLY A 78 -13.45 -21.54 -32.67
N ASP A 79 -14.65 -21.55 -32.08
CA ASP A 79 -15.71 -20.56 -32.35
C ASP A 79 -15.69 -19.38 -31.35
N ASN A 80 -14.61 -19.23 -30.58
CA ASN A 80 -14.48 -18.22 -29.53
C ASN A 80 -13.23 -17.35 -29.70
N TYR A 81 -13.36 -16.08 -29.34
CA TYR A 81 -12.26 -15.21 -28.95
C TYR A 81 -11.82 -15.54 -27.52
N ILE A 82 -10.52 -15.59 -27.31
CA ILE A 82 -9.85 -15.57 -26.01
C ILE A 82 -9.28 -14.17 -25.85
N ILE A 83 -9.94 -13.37 -25.01
CA ILE A 83 -9.60 -11.97 -24.75
C ILE A 83 -8.89 -11.91 -23.40
N THR A 84 -7.62 -11.52 -23.38
CA THR A 84 -6.79 -11.51 -22.18
C THR A 84 -6.31 -10.11 -21.85
N TYR A 85 -6.70 -9.61 -20.68
CA TYR A 85 -6.08 -8.47 -20.02
C TYR A 85 -4.80 -8.95 -19.35
N GLU A 86 -3.69 -8.27 -19.59
CA GLU A 86 -2.39 -8.57 -19.02
C GLU A 86 -1.76 -7.26 -18.52
N ILE A 87 -1.50 -7.18 -17.21
CA ILE A 87 -0.76 -6.08 -16.61
C ILE A 87 0.73 -6.34 -16.82
N THR A 88 1.39 -5.41 -17.52
CA THR A 88 2.82 -5.47 -17.85
C THR A 88 3.65 -4.50 -17.02
N ASN A 89 2.99 -3.54 -16.37
CA ASN A 89 3.62 -2.67 -15.38
C ASN A 89 3.44 -3.28 -13.98
N ASP A 90 4.55 -3.67 -13.35
CA ASP A 90 4.52 -4.34 -12.06
C ASP A 90 3.96 -3.49 -10.93
N GLU A 91 3.95 -2.16 -11.08
CA GLU A 91 3.39 -1.21 -10.12
C GLU A 91 1.86 -1.18 -10.10
N TRP A 92 1.17 -1.93 -10.96
CA TRP A 92 -0.29 -1.91 -11.08
C TRP A 92 -0.91 -3.30 -10.96
N CYS A 93 -2.20 -3.37 -10.67
CA CYS A 93 -3.01 -4.57 -10.87
C CYS A 93 -4.47 -4.23 -11.15
N ILE A 94 -5.24 -5.22 -11.62
CA ILE A 94 -6.66 -5.08 -11.94
C ILE A 94 -7.50 -5.39 -10.70
N SER A 95 -8.42 -4.48 -10.37
CA SER A 95 -9.44 -4.68 -9.33
C SER A 95 -10.83 -4.96 -9.92
N GLU A 96 -11.12 -4.46 -11.13
CA GLU A 96 -12.35 -4.78 -11.85
C GLU A 96 -12.15 -4.78 -13.36
N THR A 97 -12.97 -5.53 -14.08
CA THR A 97 -13.01 -5.52 -15.55
C THR A 97 -14.44 -5.35 -16.06
N HIS A 98 -14.55 -4.66 -17.19
CA HIS A 98 -15.78 -4.47 -17.93
C HIS A 98 -15.48 -4.66 -19.43
N LEU A 99 -16.04 -5.71 -20.02
CA LEU A 99 -15.81 -6.10 -21.42
C LEU A 99 -17.14 -6.21 -22.16
N SER A 100 -17.20 -5.58 -23.33
CA SER A 100 -18.31 -5.74 -24.28
C SER A 100 -17.79 -6.11 -25.66
N VAL A 101 -18.46 -7.05 -26.32
CA VAL A 101 -18.15 -7.53 -27.68
C VAL A 101 -19.42 -7.53 -28.52
N VAL A 102 -19.41 -6.77 -29.61
CA VAL A 102 -20.61 -6.48 -30.41
C VAL A 102 -20.34 -6.51 -31.92
N ASN A 103 -21.43 -6.64 -32.69
CA ASN A 103 -21.38 -6.77 -34.14
C ASN A 103 -21.34 -5.42 -34.86
N SER A 104 -21.86 -4.38 -34.24
CA SER A 104 -21.75 -2.98 -34.69
C SER A 104 -21.42 -2.10 -33.49
N PRO A 105 -20.60 -1.03 -33.62
CA PRO A 105 -20.31 -0.13 -32.51
C PRO A 105 -21.57 0.50 -31.90
N GLU A 106 -22.62 0.69 -32.69
CA GLU A 106 -23.93 1.19 -32.23
C GLU A 106 -24.60 0.28 -31.19
N ASP A 107 -24.23 -1.00 -31.16
CA ASP A 107 -24.81 -2.00 -30.24
C ASP A 107 -24.15 -1.97 -28.85
N PHE A 108 -23.05 -1.23 -28.67
CA PHE A 108 -22.45 -1.07 -27.34
C PHE A 108 -23.46 -0.46 -26.34
N PRO A 109 -23.48 -0.92 -25.08
CA PRO A 109 -24.27 -0.28 -24.05
C PRO A 109 -23.83 1.19 -23.86
N MET A 110 -24.64 2.14 -24.33
CA MET A 110 -24.30 3.58 -24.30
C MET A 110 -25.43 4.46 -23.73
N THR A 111 -25.05 5.69 -23.42
CA THR A 111 -25.96 6.81 -23.15
C THR A 111 -26.47 7.43 -24.45
N ASN A 112 -27.54 8.24 -24.36
CA ASN A 112 -28.04 9.01 -25.49
C ASN A 112 -27.08 10.11 -25.98
N SER A 113 -25.97 10.33 -25.26
CA SER A 113 -24.89 11.25 -25.67
C SER A 113 -23.66 10.51 -26.22
N GLY A 114 -23.71 9.19 -26.39
CA GLY A 114 -22.61 8.41 -27.00
C GLY A 114 -21.54 7.92 -26.02
N ASN A 115 -21.63 8.26 -24.73
CA ASN A 115 -20.72 7.70 -23.72
C ASN A 115 -21.10 6.23 -23.44
N PRO A 116 -20.13 5.30 -23.38
CA PRO A 116 -20.38 3.94 -22.93
C PRO A 116 -20.85 3.89 -21.47
N LYS A 117 -21.71 2.91 -21.19
CA LYS A 117 -22.16 2.52 -19.85
C LYS A 117 -21.42 1.25 -19.46
N ASN A 118 -20.14 1.35 -19.15
CA ASN A 118 -19.25 0.23 -18.80
C ASN A 118 -19.85 -0.70 -17.73
N GLY A 119 -20.52 -0.18 -16.69
CA GLY A 119 -21.22 -1.01 -15.69
C GLY A 119 -22.34 -1.91 -16.23
N ASN A 120 -22.79 -1.67 -17.46
CA ASN A 120 -23.79 -2.48 -18.19
C ASN A 120 -23.16 -3.39 -19.27
N PHE A 121 -21.84 -3.45 -19.36
CA PHE A 121 -21.16 -4.39 -20.26
C PHE A 121 -21.45 -5.83 -19.80
N GLU A 122 -21.59 -6.74 -20.77
CA GLU A 122 -22.13 -8.07 -20.54
C GLU A 122 -21.14 -9.03 -19.88
N TYR A 123 -19.85 -8.75 -19.98
CA TYR A 123 -18.78 -9.47 -19.27
C TYR A 123 -18.15 -8.52 -18.27
N LYS A 124 -18.14 -8.89 -16.99
CA LYS A 124 -17.50 -8.11 -15.92
C LYS A 124 -17.19 -8.99 -14.72
N ASP A 125 -16.16 -8.62 -13.98
CA ASP A 125 -15.72 -9.34 -12.79
C ASP A 125 -14.96 -8.40 -11.84
N SER A 126 -14.74 -8.84 -10.61
CA SER A 126 -14.01 -8.11 -9.57
C SER A 126 -12.91 -8.98 -8.96
N PHE A 127 -11.79 -8.36 -8.59
CA PHE A 127 -10.59 -9.03 -8.12
C PHE A 127 -9.96 -8.23 -6.98
N ASP A 128 -9.22 -8.91 -6.10
CA ASP A 128 -8.42 -8.22 -5.08
C ASP A 128 -7.23 -7.49 -5.74
N CYS A 129 -6.47 -8.21 -6.58
CA CYS A 129 -5.34 -7.66 -7.33
C CYS A 129 -4.90 -8.67 -8.42
N ALA A 130 -5.50 -8.62 -9.61
CA ALA A 130 -5.20 -9.55 -10.69
C ALA A 130 -4.16 -8.99 -11.67
N LYS A 131 -3.16 -9.81 -12.04
CA LYS A 131 -2.20 -9.48 -13.11
C LYS A 131 -2.66 -9.94 -14.50
N THR A 132 -3.54 -10.93 -14.55
CA THR A 132 -4.07 -11.47 -15.80
C THR A 132 -5.53 -11.86 -15.63
N VAL A 133 -6.38 -11.46 -16.58
CA VAL A 133 -7.80 -11.81 -16.62
C VAL A 133 -8.16 -12.24 -18.03
N THR A 134 -8.84 -13.38 -18.19
CA THR A 134 -9.18 -13.93 -19.50
C THR A 134 -10.69 -14.17 -19.62
N TYR A 135 -11.25 -13.76 -20.76
CA TYR A 135 -12.62 -14.04 -21.16
C TYR A 135 -12.67 -14.91 -22.42
N GLU A 136 -13.60 -15.86 -22.44
CA GLU A 136 -13.96 -16.63 -23.63
C GLU A 136 -15.28 -16.10 -24.18
N VAL A 137 -15.25 -15.54 -25.40
CA VAL A 137 -16.39 -14.85 -26.01
C VAL A 137 -16.68 -15.42 -27.39
N PRO A 138 -17.91 -15.82 -27.75
CA PRO A 138 -18.21 -16.33 -29.08
C PRO A 138 -17.91 -15.33 -30.19
N THR A 139 -17.23 -15.75 -31.26
CA THR A 139 -16.91 -14.89 -32.42
C THR A 139 -18.19 -14.35 -33.10
N SER A 140 -19.30 -15.08 -32.97
CA SER A 140 -20.63 -14.65 -33.43
C SER A 140 -21.16 -13.36 -32.77
N LYS A 141 -20.54 -12.89 -31.68
CA LYS A 141 -20.86 -11.60 -31.06
C LYS A 141 -20.43 -10.42 -31.90
N GLY A 142 -19.40 -10.59 -32.73
CA GLY A 142 -18.91 -9.59 -33.65
C GLY A 142 -17.50 -9.08 -33.33
N PRO A 143 -16.92 -8.25 -34.22
CA PRO A 143 -15.51 -7.91 -34.17
C PRO A 143 -15.18 -6.72 -33.26
N TYR A 144 -16.18 -5.96 -32.79
CA TYR A 144 -15.94 -4.72 -32.04
C TYR A 144 -15.88 -4.99 -30.55
N ILE A 145 -14.80 -4.54 -29.91
CA ILE A 145 -14.46 -4.86 -28.53
C ILE A 145 -14.22 -3.56 -27.76
N ALA A 146 -14.93 -3.40 -26.64
CA ALA A 146 -14.72 -2.34 -25.67
C ALA A 146 -14.22 -2.98 -24.36
N ALA A 147 -12.96 -2.72 -24.02
CA ALA A 147 -12.28 -3.34 -22.88
C ALA A 147 -11.85 -2.26 -21.88
N HIS A 148 -12.48 -2.29 -20.71
CA HIS A 148 -12.25 -1.37 -19.60
C HIS A 148 -11.81 -2.14 -18.37
N ALA A 149 -10.91 -1.56 -17.58
CA ALA A 149 -10.51 -2.07 -16.29
C ALA A 149 -10.51 -0.93 -15.26
N VAL A 150 -10.76 -1.28 -14.00
CA VAL A 150 -10.32 -0.47 -12.86
C VAL A 150 -9.01 -1.08 -12.39
N VAL A 151 -7.98 -0.24 -12.26
CA VAL A 151 -6.63 -0.66 -11.87
C VAL A 151 -6.20 0.09 -10.63
N ASN A 152 -5.48 -0.61 -9.75
CA ASN A 152 -4.92 -0.06 -8.54
C ASN A 152 -3.41 -0.06 -8.63
N CYS A 153 -2.75 0.91 -8.01
CA CYS A 153 -1.30 0.78 -7.77
C CYS A 153 -1.06 -0.34 -6.77
N LEU A 154 0.07 -1.04 -6.92
CA LEU A 154 0.57 -1.89 -5.86
C LEU A 154 1.09 -1.01 -4.72
N ASN A 155 0.87 -1.48 -3.49
CA ASN A 155 1.56 -0.95 -2.33
C ASN A 155 3.05 -1.25 -2.44
N GLU A 156 3.86 -0.44 -1.77
CA GLU A 156 5.23 -0.84 -1.47
C GLU A 156 5.18 -2.15 -0.64
N SER A 157 6.15 -3.04 -0.84
CA SER A 157 6.27 -4.28 -0.07
C SER A 157 7.65 -4.39 0.59
N ALA A 158 7.77 -5.28 1.58
CA ALA A 158 9.06 -5.55 2.21
C ALA A 158 10.13 -5.98 1.19
N GLU A 159 9.72 -6.75 0.17
CA GLU A 159 10.57 -7.20 -0.92
C GLU A 159 10.99 -6.05 -1.83
N SER A 160 10.07 -5.19 -2.26
CA SER A 160 10.40 -4.07 -3.15
C SER A 160 11.33 -3.07 -2.47
N ILE A 161 11.17 -2.82 -1.16
CA ILE A 161 12.11 -2.00 -0.38
C ILE A 161 13.48 -2.66 -0.37
N ALA A 162 13.54 -3.96 -0.05
CA ALA A 162 14.78 -4.70 0.07
C ALA A 162 15.62 -4.69 -1.22
N GLU A 163 14.98 -4.77 -2.38
CA GLU A 163 15.65 -4.71 -3.70
C GLU A 163 16.23 -3.33 -4.02
N ASN A 164 15.70 -2.27 -3.40
CA ASN A 164 16.09 -0.89 -3.66
C ASN A 164 16.94 -0.27 -2.54
N LEU A 165 17.29 -1.02 -1.49
CA LEU A 165 18.11 -0.51 -0.38
C LEU A 165 19.46 0.04 -0.87
N PRO A 166 19.96 1.11 -0.24
CA PRO A 166 21.27 1.65 -0.57
C PRO A 166 22.36 0.65 -0.18
N VAL A 167 23.39 0.53 -1.03
CA VAL A 167 24.54 -0.35 -0.76
C VAL A 167 25.34 0.15 0.44
N ASP A 168 25.54 1.47 0.54
CA ASP A 168 26.32 2.12 1.58
C ASP A 168 25.54 3.32 2.17
N ILE A 169 25.64 3.51 3.48
CA ILE A 169 25.08 4.64 4.21
C ILE A 169 26.11 5.25 5.18
N ASP A 170 25.91 6.54 5.47
CA ASP A 170 26.63 7.28 6.50
C ASP A 170 25.68 7.51 7.68
N PHE A 171 25.96 6.91 8.83
CA PHE A 171 25.11 7.03 10.02
C PHE A 171 25.88 7.44 11.27
N CYS A 172 25.20 8.11 12.19
CA CYS A 172 25.73 8.51 13.49
C CYS A 172 24.81 8.02 14.62
N ALA A 173 25.36 7.32 15.61
CA ALA A 173 24.68 7.10 16.89
C ALA A 173 24.81 8.36 17.74
N VAL A 174 23.69 9.05 17.96
CA VAL A 174 23.68 10.40 18.53
C VAL A 174 23.25 10.43 19.99
N ASP A 175 22.36 9.55 20.41
CA ASP A 175 21.87 9.52 21.79
C ASP A 175 21.43 8.13 22.27
N ARG A 176 21.46 7.91 23.59
CA ARG A 176 21.01 6.66 24.24
C ARG A 176 19.57 6.82 24.73
N GLY A 177 18.85 5.70 24.75
CA GLY A 177 17.48 5.61 25.26
C GLY A 177 17.25 6.19 26.66
N THR A 178 18.28 6.26 27.50
CA THR A 178 18.21 6.90 28.82
C THR A 178 17.87 8.39 28.77
N ASN A 179 18.04 9.04 27.62
CA ASN A 179 17.76 10.47 27.42
C ASN A 179 16.45 10.71 26.66
N THR A 180 16.08 9.84 25.71
CA THR A 180 14.86 9.98 24.89
C THR A 180 13.67 9.20 25.45
N GLY A 181 13.93 8.06 26.09
CA GLY A 181 12.93 7.16 26.65
C GLY A 181 12.17 6.29 25.63
N LEU A 182 12.44 6.44 24.32
CA LEU A 182 11.62 5.85 23.24
C LEU A 182 12.22 4.58 22.61
N SER A 183 13.53 4.46 22.58
CA SER A 183 14.28 3.37 21.93
C SER A 183 15.60 3.12 22.65
N TYR A 184 16.36 2.10 22.27
CA TYR A 184 17.67 1.89 22.90
C TYR A 184 18.73 2.91 22.46
N TRP A 185 18.68 3.32 21.20
CA TRP A 185 19.48 4.40 20.64
C TRP A 185 18.66 5.29 19.72
N SER A 186 19.09 6.54 19.57
CA SER A 186 18.72 7.40 18.46
C SER A 186 19.92 7.53 17.53
N ILE A 187 19.67 7.37 16.24
CA ILE A 187 20.68 7.52 15.19
C ILE A 187 20.20 8.53 14.14
N ASN A 188 21.15 9.08 13.39
CA ASN A 188 20.87 9.88 12.20
C ASN A 188 21.57 9.22 11.00
N ILE A 189 20.86 9.04 9.90
CA ILE A 189 21.43 8.68 8.60
C ILE A 189 21.49 9.95 7.77
N SER A 190 22.63 10.23 7.15
CA SER A 190 22.87 11.52 6.49
C SER A 190 22.75 11.52 4.96
N ASN A 191 22.64 10.34 4.35
CA ASN A 191 22.62 10.14 2.91
C ASN A 191 21.56 9.11 2.46
N SER A 192 21.40 8.95 1.14
CA SER A 192 20.38 8.10 0.49
C SER A 192 18.92 8.53 0.72
N PHE A 193 17.96 7.73 0.24
CA PHE A 193 16.54 7.93 0.58
C PHE A 193 16.23 7.58 2.04
N LEU A 194 17.15 6.90 2.74
CA LEU A 194 17.07 6.64 4.18
C LEU A 194 17.59 7.81 5.04
N ALA A 195 17.88 8.98 4.47
CA ALA A 195 18.35 10.12 5.27
C ALA A 195 17.29 10.59 6.27
N GLY A 196 17.62 10.62 7.55
CA GLY A 196 16.65 10.94 8.61
C GLY A 196 17.12 10.55 10.01
N ASP A 197 16.30 10.89 11.00
CA ASP A 197 16.48 10.49 12.40
C ASP A 197 15.68 9.22 12.69
N TYR A 198 16.31 8.23 13.33
CA TYR A 198 15.71 6.94 13.60
C TYR A 198 15.84 6.55 15.07
N ASN A 199 14.79 5.91 15.56
CA ASN A 199 14.87 5.04 16.73
C ASN A 199 15.54 3.73 16.33
N ALA A 200 16.50 3.27 17.12
CA ALA A 200 17.30 2.10 16.84
C ALA A 200 17.41 1.13 18.03
N TRP A 201 17.53 -0.15 17.69
CA TRP A 201 17.70 -1.27 18.64
C TRP A 201 18.98 -2.03 18.34
N CYS A 202 19.67 -2.50 19.38
CA CYS A 202 20.86 -3.31 19.22
C CYS A 202 20.48 -4.77 18.91
N LEU A 203 21.17 -5.39 17.94
CA LEU A 203 20.98 -6.79 17.55
C LEU A 203 22.10 -7.74 17.98
N ASP A 204 23.06 -7.24 18.76
CA ASP A 204 24.18 -8.02 19.30
C ASP A 204 24.46 -7.54 20.73
N ALA A 205 24.25 -8.38 21.72
CA ALA A 205 24.38 -7.98 23.13
C ALA A 205 25.84 -7.86 23.58
N ASN A 206 26.78 -8.41 22.80
CA ASN A 206 28.20 -8.49 23.14
C ASN A 206 29.01 -7.36 22.52
N LYS A 207 28.43 -6.62 21.57
CA LYS A 207 29.10 -5.51 20.90
C LYS A 207 28.76 -4.16 21.55
N PRO A 208 29.76 -3.27 21.69
CA PRO A 208 29.51 -1.94 22.17
C PRO A 208 28.94 -1.08 21.03
N LEU A 209 27.93 -0.27 21.35
CA LEU A 209 27.66 0.97 20.63
C LEU A 209 28.12 2.15 21.50
N GLY A 210 28.89 3.05 20.91
CA GLY A 210 29.24 4.35 21.49
C GLY A 210 28.64 5.46 20.65
N ILE A 211 28.78 6.71 21.08
CA ILE A 211 28.50 7.86 20.22
C ILE A 211 29.59 7.86 19.12
N ILE A 212 29.19 7.54 17.89
CA ILE A 212 30.08 7.32 16.76
C ILE A 212 29.35 7.67 15.47
N CYS A 213 30.08 8.19 14.48
CA CYS A 213 29.66 8.19 13.08
C CYS A 213 30.47 7.14 12.33
N ALA A 214 29.81 6.35 11.50
CA ALA A 214 30.40 5.24 10.76
C ALA A 214 29.71 5.06 9.40
N GLU A 215 30.42 4.37 8.51
CA GLU A 215 29.89 3.82 7.27
C GLU A 215 29.35 2.41 7.54
N GLY A 216 28.36 2.01 6.75
CA GLY A 216 27.80 0.66 6.82
C GLY A 216 26.85 0.36 5.67
N SER A 217 26.43 -0.88 5.59
CA SER A 217 25.41 -1.35 4.63
C SER A 217 24.06 -1.53 5.31
N VAL A 218 22.99 -1.55 4.51
CA VAL A 218 21.62 -1.78 5.00
C VAL A 218 21.04 -3.02 4.34
N VAL A 219 20.45 -3.89 5.14
CA VAL A 219 19.72 -5.09 4.67
C VAL A 219 18.35 -5.16 5.32
N SER A 220 17.40 -5.84 4.68
CA SER A 220 16.09 -6.10 5.28
C SER A 220 16.19 -7.18 6.37
N SER A 221 15.36 -7.10 7.41
CA SER A 221 15.20 -8.16 8.42
C SER A 221 14.76 -9.50 7.83
N TYR A 222 14.23 -9.50 6.61
CA TYR A 222 13.79 -10.69 5.87
C TYR A 222 14.80 -11.18 4.82
N SER A 223 15.99 -10.55 4.74
CA SER A 223 17.08 -11.02 3.89
C SER A 223 17.85 -12.20 4.49
N ASP A 224 18.77 -12.81 3.72
CA ASP A 224 19.70 -13.80 4.27
C ASP A 224 20.74 -13.11 5.19
N LEU A 225 20.57 -13.29 6.49
CA LEU A 225 21.43 -12.71 7.53
C LEU A 225 22.52 -13.68 8.02
N SER A 226 22.67 -14.85 7.41
CA SER A 226 23.59 -15.91 7.86
C SER A 226 25.07 -15.49 7.89
N SER A 227 25.42 -14.42 7.17
CA SER A 227 26.76 -13.84 7.12
C SER A 227 27.02 -12.75 8.17
N THR A 228 25.99 -12.34 8.91
CA THR A 228 26.07 -11.29 9.92
C THR A 228 26.57 -11.85 11.27
N SER A 229 26.78 -10.96 12.26
CA SER A 229 27.10 -11.40 13.63
C SER A 229 25.88 -11.76 14.49
N ILE A 230 24.68 -11.69 13.92
CA ILE A 230 23.42 -11.97 14.62
C ILE A 230 23.31 -13.49 14.83
N ALA A 231 23.11 -13.94 16.07
CA ALA A 231 23.24 -15.36 16.40
C ALA A 231 22.02 -16.22 15.98
N TYR A 232 20.82 -15.64 16.01
CA TYR A 232 19.56 -16.34 15.70
C TYR A 232 18.73 -15.55 14.69
N THR A 233 19.11 -15.68 13.42
CA THR A 233 18.49 -14.95 12.31
C THR A 233 17.09 -15.45 11.97
N ASP A 234 16.76 -16.70 12.30
CA ASP A 234 15.43 -17.29 12.02
C ASP A 234 14.29 -16.63 12.84
N ASN A 235 14.62 -15.86 13.87
CA ASN A 235 13.64 -15.19 14.73
C ASN A 235 13.36 -13.73 14.33
N MET A 236 13.82 -13.29 13.15
CA MET A 236 13.63 -11.90 12.73
C MET A 236 12.17 -11.52 12.50
N ASN A 237 11.29 -12.48 12.20
CA ASN A 237 9.85 -12.23 12.09
C ASN A 237 9.28 -11.76 13.44
N GLN A 238 9.66 -12.40 14.54
CA GLN A 238 9.28 -11.97 15.89
C GLN A 238 9.83 -10.59 16.24
N VAL A 239 11.07 -10.31 15.85
CA VAL A 239 11.69 -8.99 16.06
C VAL A 239 10.96 -7.91 15.26
N ASN A 240 10.60 -8.19 14.01
CA ASN A 240 9.84 -7.27 13.18
C ASN A 240 8.42 -7.05 13.74
N TRP A 241 7.82 -8.10 14.31
CA TRP A 241 6.53 -7.97 14.99
C TRP A 241 6.63 -7.05 16.21
N ILE A 242 7.68 -7.18 17.03
CA ILE A 242 7.90 -6.34 18.23
C ILE A 242 7.94 -4.85 17.88
N ILE A 243 8.67 -4.46 16.83
CA ILE A 243 8.79 -3.04 16.45
C ILE A 243 7.47 -2.43 15.94
N ASN A 244 6.48 -3.26 15.57
CA ASN A 244 5.15 -2.82 15.14
C ASN A 244 4.14 -2.65 16.29
N GLN A 245 4.50 -2.97 17.53
CA GLN A 245 3.55 -2.95 18.66
C GLN A 245 3.53 -1.64 19.46
N ASP A 246 4.50 -0.75 19.25
CA ASP A 246 4.65 0.50 20.02
C ASP A 246 4.62 0.30 21.55
N PHE A 247 5.31 -0.73 22.05
CA PHE A 247 5.23 -1.12 23.47
C PHE A 247 5.60 0.01 24.43
N VAL A 248 6.62 0.81 24.12
CA VAL A 248 7.21 1.77 25.08
C VAL A 248 6.17 2.79 25.55
N GLY A 249 5.92 2.85 26.86
CA GLY A 249 4.92 3.73 27.47
C GLY A 249 3.50 3.14 27.55
N THR A 250 3.23 2.02 26.87
CA THR A 250 1.97 1.27 27.04
C THR A 250 2.02 0.43 28.33
N LEU A 251 0.86 0.03 28.85
CA LEU A 251 0.76 -0.70 30.11
C LEU A 251 0.94 -2.20 29.90
N ALA A 252 1.85 -2.79 30.67
CA ALA A 252 1.99 -4.22 30.85
C ALA A 252 0.85 -4.80 31.69
N SER A 253 0.74 -6.12 31.71
CA SER A 253 -0.29 -6.85 32.46
C SER A 253 -0.24 -6.60 33.97
N ASN A 254 0.94 -6.24 34.51
CA ASN A 254 1.13 -5.89 35.91
C ASN A 254 0.75 -4.43 36.25
N GLY A 255 0.34 -3.63 35.25
CA GLY A 255 -0.08 -2.24 35.40
C GLY A 255 1.04 -1.20 35.38
N GLU A 256 2.29 -1.62 35.18
CA GLU A 256 3.43 -0.72 34.95
C GLU A 256 3.61 -0.46 33.45
N ALA A 257 4.22 0.67 33.09
CA ALA A 257 4.50 0.97 31.69
C ALA A 257 5.73 0.17 31.20
N PHE A 258 5.68 -0.35 29.97
CA PHE A 258 6.87 -0.88 29.32
C PHE A 258 7.88 0.25 29.07
N THR A 259 9.16 -0.08 29.22
CA THR A 259 10.28 0.81 28.92
C THR A 259 10.99 0.37 27.65
N PHE A 260 11.83 1.22 27.07
CA PHE A 260 12.74 0.79 26.01
C PHE A 260 13.69 -0.34 26.46
N GLY A 261 13.99 -0.42 27.76
CA GLY A 261 14.81 -1.49 28.32
C GLY A 261 14.12 -2.85 28.24
N ASP A 262 12.80 -2.90 28.51
CA ASP A 262 12.00 -4.12 28.35
C ASP A 262 12.00 -4.60 26.89
N VAL A 263 11.81 -3.68 25.95
CA VAL A 263 11.81 -3.97 24.51
C VAL A 263 13.19 -4.44 24.02
N GLN A 264 14.28 -3.79 24.43
CA GLN A 264 15.63 -4.18 24.05
C GLN A 264 16.00 -5.57 24.58
N VAL A 265 15.60 -5.90 25.81
CA VAL A 265 15.80 -7.23 26.39
C VAL A 265 14.97 -8.28 25.63
N ALA A 266 13.73 -7.96 25.27
CA ALA A 266 12.90 -8.86 24.49
C ALA A 266 13.50 -9.13 23.10
N ILE A 267 13.96 -8.10 22.38
CA ILE A 267 14.66 -8.26 21.09
C ILE A 267 15.86 -9.19 21.24
N TRP A 268 16.74 -8.96 22.23
CA TRP A 268 17.89 -9.82 22.45
C TRP A 268 17.53 -11.28 22.77
N SER A 269 16.40 -11.55 23.41
CA SER A 269 15.97 -12.93 23.63
C SER A 269 15.73 -13.73 22.33
N PHE A 270 15.46 -13.03 21.22
CA PHE A 270 15.24 -13.63 19.91
C PHE A 270 16.50 -13.71 19.07
N VAL A 271 17.45 -12.80 19.24
CA VAL A 271 18.63 -12.68 18.35
C VAL A 271 19.95 -13.14 19.00
N GLU A 272 19.94 -13.51 20.29
CA GLU A 272 21.11 -13.91 21.08
C GLU A 272 20.95 -15.24 21.85
N ASN A 273 22.06 -15.88 22.21
CA ASN A 273 22.10 -17.23 22.83
C ASN A 273 21.91 -17.20 24.36
N ALA A 274 21.50 -16.08 24.94
CA ALA A 274 21.51 -15.96 26.40
C ALA A 274 20.29 -15.22 26.92
N GLN A 275 19.59 -15.85 27.88
CA GLN A 275 18.96 -15.10 28.98
C GLN A 275 20.02 -14.16 29.53
N CYS A 276 19.93 -12.87 29.24
CA CYS A 276 21.02 -11.93 29.45
C CYS A 276 21.18 -11.60 30.95
N PRO A 277 22.13 -12.23 31.68
CA PRO A 277 22.22 -12.06 33.12
C PRO A 277 22.90 -10.73 33.49
N THR A 278 23.50 -10.05 32.52
CA THR A 278 24.28 -8.81 32.66
C THR A 278 23.65 -7.59 31.98
N CYS A 279 22.49 -7.73 31.33
CA CYS A 279 21.78 -6.64 30.67
C CYS A 279 21.45 -5.49 31.63
N GLY A 280 21.21 -5.82 32.91
CA GLY A 280 20.76 -4.87 33.93
C GLY A 280 21.65 -3.67 34.23
N ASN A 281 22.87 -3.60 33.68
CA ASN A 281 23.73 -2.42 33.91
C ASN A 281 23.67 -1.38 32.78
N ASN A 282 23.18 -1.72 31.57
CA ASN A 282 23.31 -0.84 30.40
C ASN A 282 22.05 -0.68 29.53
N VAL A 283 20.94 -1.38 29.82
CA VAL A 283 19.68 -1.29 29.05
C VAL A 283 18.67 -0.29 29.58
N GLY A 284 19.01 0.48 30.61
CA GLY A 284 18.06 1.36 31.31
C GLY A 284 17.16 0.60 32.29
N GLU A 285 16.06 1.22 32.69
CA GLU A 285 15.03 0.58 33.51
C GLU A 285 14.38 -0.56 32.73
N TRP A 286 14.23 -1.71 33.34
CA TRP A 286 13.52 -2.86 32.78
C TRP A 286 13.10 -3.81 33.91
N SER A 287 12.21 -4.75 33.62
CA SER A 287 11.85 -5.86 34.51
C SER A 287 11.72 -7.18 33.74
N GLU A 288 12.02 -8.28 34.42
CA GLU A 288 11.89 -9.62 33.85
C GLU A 288 10.44 -9.93 33.45
N GLU A 289 9.47 -9.51 34.26
CA GLU A 289 8.04 -9.74 33.99
C GLU A 289 7.59 -9.05 32.70
N ARG A 290 7.89 -7.76 32.53
CA ARG A 290 7.50 -6.99 31.34
C ARG A 290 8.24 -7.46 30.09
N ALA A 291 9.54 -7.71 30.17
CA ALA A 291 10.28 -8.25 29.05
C ALA A 291 9.73 -9.64 28.63
N GLN A 292 9.43 -10.51 29.59
CA GLN A 292 8.84 -11.83 29.31
C GLN A 292 7.46 -11.73 28.67
N GLU A 293 6.64 -10.75 29.05
CA GLU A 293 5.34 -10.50 28.41
C GLU A 293 5.50 -10.19 26.91
N ILE A 294 6.45 -9.33 26.53
CA ILE A 294 6.75 -9.04 25.11
C ILE A 294 7.20 -10.31 24.38
N ILE A 295 8.07 -11.11 25.01
CA ILE A 295 8.59 -12.36 24.43
C ILE A 295 7.48 -13.38 24.19
N ASP A 296 6.58 -13.55 25.16
CA ASP A 296 5.45 -14.47 25.05
C ASP A 296 4.50 -14.03 23.93
N LEU A 297 4.19 -12.73 23.84
CA LEU A 297 3.36 -12.18 22.77
C LEU A 297 4.02 -12.35 21.38
N ALA A 298 5.32 -12.11 21.28
CA ALA A 298 6.05 -12.25 20.02
C ALA A 298 6.17 -13.72 19.58
N ASN A 299 6.28 -14.68 20.50
CA ASN A 299 6.22 -16.11 20.17
C ASN A 299 4.82 -16.56 19.69
N ILE A 300 3.76 -15.88 20.13
CA ILE A 300 2.38 -16.21 19.71
C ILE A 300 2.07 -15.60 18.34
N ASN A 301 2.48 -14.34 18.11
CA ASN A 301 2.03 -13.56 16.95
C ASN A 301 3.10 -13.33 15.89
N GLY A 302 4.38 -13.50 16.23
CA GLY A 302 5.50 -13.05 15.41
C GLY A 302 6.14 -14.11 14.52
N THR A 303 5.88 -15.41 14.70
CA THR A 303 6.62 -16.48 14.00
C THR A 303 6.50 -16.41 12.48
N ASP A 304 5.31 -16.12 11.96
CA ASP A 304 5.03 -16.00 10.53
C ASP A 304 4.71 -14.54 10.14
N TYR A 305 5.09 -13.57 10.98
CA TYR A 305 4.78 -12.18 10.74
C TYR A 305 5.59 -11.64 9.56
N MET A 306 4.88 -11.03 8.61
CA MET A 306 5.41 -10.27 7.49
C MET A 306 4.66 -8.94 7.46
N PRO A 307 5.35 -7.78 7.53
CA PRO A 307 4.69 -6.49 7.53
C PRO A 307 4.04 -6.24 6.17
N ASP A 308 2.80 -5.77 6.21
CA ASP A 308 2.09 -5.28 5.01
C ASP A 308 2.23 -3.75 4.92
N CYS A 309 1.67 -3.14 3.87
CA CYS A 309 1.60 -1.68 3.79
C CYS A 309 0.92 -1.08 5.03
N GLY A 310 1.40 0.09 5.44
CA GLY A 310 0.97 0.77 6.66
C GLY A 310 1.65 0.25 7.93
N GLU A 311 2.41 -0.85 7.84
CA GLU A 311 3.24 -1.38 8.92
C GLU A 311 4.73 -1.01 8.73
N LEU A 312 5.57 -1.41 9.68
CA LEU A 312 6.99 -1.09 9.72
C LEU A 312 7.84 -2.30 9.30
N LEU A 313 8.72 -2.07 8.34
CA LEU A 313 9.82 -2.97 8.00
C LEU A 313 11.04 -2.70 8.88
N GLY A 314 11.62 -3.76 9.42
CA GLY A 314 12.91 -3.75 10.10
C GLY A 314 14.04 -3.68 9.09
N LEU A 315 14.78 -2.58 9.09
CA LEU A 315 16.04 -2.47 8.36
C LEU A 315 17.21 -2.64 9.31
N ILE A 316 18.18 -3.47 8.93
CA ILE A 316 19.38 -3.75 9.69
C ILE A 316 20.54 -2.99 9.10
N ILE A 317 21.12 -2.10 9.88
CA ILE A 317 22.37 -1.42 9.59
C ILE A 317 23.51 -2.31 10.07
N LEU A 318 24.40 -2.67 9.14
CA LEU A 318 25.61 -3.44 9.36
C LEU A 318 26.82 -2.50 9.20
N PRO A 319 27.45 -2.05 10.31
CA PRO A 319 28.63 -1.20 10.20
C PRO A 319 29.79 -1.93 9.52
N ASP A 320 30.58 -1.23 8.71
CA ASP A 320 31.72 -1.81 7.99
C ASP A 320 32.80 -2.36 8.94
N ASP A 321 33.00 -1.69 10.08
CA ASP A 321 33.76 -2.27 11.18
C ASP A 321 32.91 -3.35 11.85
N THR A 322 33.14 -4.60 11.44
CA THR A 322 32.47 -5.80 11.98
C THR A 322 32.61 -5.98 13.50
N GLY A 323 33.49 -5.23 14.17
CA GLY A 323 33.55 -5.16 15.63
C GLY A 323 32.47 -4.26 16.27
N LYS A 324 31.66 -3.58 15.47
CA LYS A 324 30.61 -2.65 15.91
C LYS A 324 29.22 -3.27 15.87
N GLN A 325 28.35 -2.63 16.63
CA GLN A 325 26.97 -3.01 16.86
C GLN A 325 26.11 -2.99 15.58
N PRO A 326 25.52 -4.11 15.14
CA PRO A 326 24.42 -4.09 14.17
C PRO A 326 23.18 -3.47 14.81
N LEU A 327 22.48 -2.62 14.05
CA LEU A 327 21.32 -1.85 14.53
C LEU A 327 20.09 -2.17 13.71
N LEU A 328 18.95 -2.34 14.39
CA LEU A 328 17.64 -2.40 13.77
C LEU A 328 17.00 -1.01 13.82
N ILE A 329 16.54 -0.50 12.68
CA ILE A 329 15.65 0.66 12.57
C ILE A 329 14.33 0.24 11.94
N SER A 330 13.30 1.05 12.15
CA SER A 330 12.01 0.88 11.51
C SER A 330 11.90 1.80 10.29
N TYR A 331 11.43 1.25 9.18
CA TYR A 331 11.11 1.98 7.95
C TYR A 331 9.64 1.73 7.58
N PRO A 332 8.84 2.77 7.35
CA PRO A 332 7.42 2.60 7.01
C PRO A 332 7.27 1.97 5.62
N ILE A 333 6.35 1.03 5.48
CA ILE A 333 5.89 0.54 4.18
C ILE A 333 4.71 1.39 3.76
N GLU A 334 4.85 2.20 2.72
CA GLU A 334 3.80 3.13 2.31
C GLU A 334 2.69 2.42 1.52
N CYS A 335 1.43 2.64 1.93
CA CYS A 335 0.27 2.22 1.14
C CYS A 335 0.05 3.18 -0.04
N SER A 336 -0.30 2.63 -1.20
CA SER A 336 -0.68 3.39 -2.38
C SER A 336 -2.20 3.36 -2.54
N ASP A 337 -2.88 4.47 -2.21
CA ASP A 337 -4.34 4.63 -2.40
C ASP A 337 -4.70 5.05 -3.83
N CYS A 338 -4.00 4.50 -4.81
CA CYS A 338 -4.16 4.84 -6.21
C CYS A 338 -5.16 3.87 -6.87
N GLU A 339 -6.30 4.40 -7.30
CA GLU A 339 -7.28 3.73 -8.17
C GLU A 339 -7.43 4.58 -9.43
N GLU A 340 -7.33 3.95 -10.60
CA GLU A 340 -7.51 4.60 -11.89
C GLU A 340 -8.39 3.77 -12.82
N THR A 341 -9.07 4.47 -13.74
CA THR A 341 -9.79 3.80 -14.83
C THR A 341 -8.84 3.60 -16.01
N ALA A 342 -8.89 2.42 -16.62
CA ALA A 342 -8.07 2.05 -17.76
C ALA A 342 -8.91 1.56 -18.94
N TRP A 343 -8.53 1.95 -20.16
CA TRP A 343 -9.17 1.51 -21.40
C TRP A 343 -8.14 0.94 -22.38
N ALA A 344 -8.52 -0.11 -23.09
CA ALA A 344 -7.74 -0.62 -24.22
C ALA A 344 -7.76 0.39 -25.37
N ASP A 345 -6.60 0.77 -25.88
CA ASP A 345 -6.45 1.84 -26.86
C ASP A 345 -7.11 1.51 -28.22
N GLY A 346 -7.72 2.51 -28.86
CA GLY A 346 -8.49 2.28 -30.09
C GLY A 346 -9.22 3.53 -30.58
N CYS A 347 -10.29 3.33 -31.35
CA CYS A 347 -11.19 4.38 -31.81
C CYS A 347 -11.98 4.98 -30.65
N SER A 348 -12.27 6.28 -30.74
CA SER A 348 -13.05 6.99 -29.72
C SER A 348 -14.54 6.63 -29.79
N PHE A 349 -15.19 6.49 -28.64
CA PHE A 349 -16.65 6.58 -28.58
C PHE A 349 -17.10 8.00 -28.95
N PRO A 350 -18.29 8.17 -29.56
CA PRO A 350 -18.79 9.49 -30.00
C PRO A 350 -19.24 10.41 -28.85
N GLY A 351 -19.07 9.97 -27.60
CA GLY A 351 -19.39 10.73 -26.40
C GLY A 351 -18.33 11.78 -26.02
N ASN A 352 -18.53 12.40 -24.86
CA ASN A 352 -17.62 13.39 -24.29
C ASN A 352 -16.69 12.79 -23.21
N ASN A 353 -16.31 11.52 -23.36
CA ASN A 353 -15.31 10.87 -22.52
C ASN A 353 -14.17 10.31 -23.37
N TRP A 354 -13.13 9.82 -22.71
CA TRP A 354 -11.94 9.29 -23.38
C TRP A 354 -12.01 7.77 -23.63
N ALA A 355 -13.19 7.17 -23.47
CA ALA A 355 -13.35 5.74 -23.66
C ALA A 355 -13.13 5.35 -25.12
N THR A 356 -12.56 4.17 -25.32
CA THR A 356 -12.19 3.66 -26.63
C THR A 356 -12.72 2.25 -26.86
N TYR A 357 -12.80 1.87 -28.13
CA TYR A 357 -13.04 0.50 -28.58
C TYR A 357 -12.11 0.19 -29.75
N PHE A 358 -11.90 -1.09 -30.04
CA PHE A 358 -11.13 -1.51 -31.21
C PHE A 358 -11.88 -2.62 -31.95
N SER A 359 -11.45 -2.94 -33.16
CA SER A 359 -11.98 -4.09 -33.92
C SER A 359 -10.92 -5.17 -34.07
N TYR A 360 -11.30 -6.44 -34.02
CA TYR A 360 -10.40 -7.58 -34.26
C TYR A 360 -10.52 -8.11 -35.68
#